data_AF-A0A6A5R3Y0-F1
#
_entry.id   AF-A0A6A5R3Y0-F1
#
_cell.length_a   1.000
_cell.length_b   1.000
_cell.length_c   1.000
_cell.angle_alpha   90.00
_cell.angle_beta   90.00
_cell.angle_gamma   90.00
#
_symmetry.space_group_name_H-M   'P 1'
#
loop_
_entity.id
_entity.type
_entity.pdbx_description
1 polymer ?
#
loop_
_entity_poly.entity_id
_entity_poly.type
_entity_poly.pdbx_seq_one_letter_code
_entity_poly.pdbx_strand_id
1 'polypeptide(L)'
;MSLPTESQQSSSPAQGRWNSPDISSRPIVVLGGGVLGRRIAASWIAANYETILCDLNEQQRNAATEYIEHNQEEFAKATGCQRKRAKFSTTDSMESAVKNAWLVVEALPEKLDLKISMMGQLDQNSPHDCILASNSSSYKSRLMLNKVDQERCLRVCNMHYYMPPGNNVVELMTCGETDTKVLEFLKSKLEDAGMTPAVARKESTGFIFNRLWAAIKRESLLILAEGVSEPKEIDKLFMTMFKDNPNGPCGMMDAVGLDTVAFIEDNYVQERQLEPTARDWLQKNYVEQGKLGAKSGKGGLYPAGETTKSSKDSSGHHDNLAAPRLYFLDIGLGSNVTDLTKATTSGSIVTASADGSNVRTLVSGQSMPDGIDVSISAGKLFWTNMGTSPSANNGSVMCSNLDGTNVHTIIPEGAVHTPKQIKIDHENRKLYFCDREGLRVHRCDFDGSNHEIILQTGDYRTNDLVDQTKWCVGVAVDVKAGKFYWTQKGTSKGGQGRILRASMHMPNGETASSRSDIEVLFDKLPEPIDLEFEEESQTLYWTDRGEYPLGNTLNSAYVGAGNGDGGQFKTLARHFHEAIGLKIDVVNQHIYITDLGGTVYRFNIDGSEKKKIYETDSAYSGIALAHLH
;
A
#
# COMPACT_ATOMS: atom_id res chain seq x y z
N MET A 1 53.23 53.77 -42.02
CA MET A 1 53.85 52.48 -42.41
C MET A 1 53.81 51.57 -41.21
N SER A 2 52.98 50.53 -41.33
CA SER A 2 52.98 49.21 -40.67
C SER A 2 53.73 49.03 -39.35
N LEU A 3 52.97 48.80 -38.28
CA LEU A 3 53.41 48.03 -37.10
C LEU A 3 52.92 46.58 -37.26
N PRO A 4 53.69 45.55 -36.83
CA PRO A 4 53.37 44.16 -37.11
C PRO A 4 52.31 43.64 -36.14
N THR A 5 51.35 42.88 -36.69
CA THR A 5 50.39 42.06 -35.97
C THR A 5 51.07 40.81 -35.39
N GLU A 6 51.17 40.71 -34.07
CA GLU A 6 51.37 39.45 -33.38
C GLU A 6 50.05 38.68 -33.35
N SER A 7 50.01 37.55 -34.05
CA SER A 7 48.95 36.56 -33.94
C SER A 7 49.09 35.81 -32.62
N GLN A 8 48.31 36.20 -31.61
CA GLN A 8 48.01 35.30 -30.49
C GLN A 8 47.14 34.16 -31.02
N GLN A 9 47.77 33.01 -31.28
CA GLN A 9 47.07 31.73 -31.32
C GLN A 9 46.50 31.48 -29.92
N SER A 10 45.23 31.84 -29.72
CA SER A 10 44.45 31.28 -28.64
C SER A 10 44.27 29.79 -28.91
N SER A 11 45.01 28.96 -28.18
CA SER A 11 44.73 27.54 -28.08
C SER A 11 43.30 27.38 -27.55
N SER A 12 42.37 27.03 -28.46
CA SER A 12 41.05 26.53 -28.11
C SER A 12 41.23 25.36 -27.14
N PRO A 13 40.60 25.35 -25.95
CA PRO A 13 40.60 24.16 -25.12
C PRO A 13 39.89 23.06 -25.92
N ALA A 14 40.61 21.96 -26.15
CA ALA A 14 40.10 20.82 -26.87
C ALA A 14 38.74 20.42 -26.30
N GLN A 15 37.70 20.43 -27.15
CA GLN A 15 36.41 19.83 -26.87
C GLN A 15 36.64 18.37 -26.47
N GLY A 16 36.61 18.10 -25.16
CA GLY A 16 36.65 16.74 -24.62
C GLY A 16 35.47 15.98 -25.21
N ARG A 17 35.74 14.98 -26.04
CA ARG A 17 34.70 14.15 -26.65
C ARG A 17 34.07 13.30 -25.55
N TRP A 18 32.91 13.71 -25.05
CA TRP A 18 32.04 12.79 -24.33
C TRP A 18 31.74 11.59 -25.23
N ASN A 19 31.96 10.38 -24.70
CA ASN A 19 31.57 9.12 -25.33
C ASN A 19 30.37 8.57 -24.55
N SER A 20 29.40 8.01 -25.27
CA SER A 20 28.24 7.38 -24.63
C SER A 20 28.68 6.18 -23.78
N PRO A 21 28.11 5.99 -22.58
CA PRO A 21 28.40 4.81 -21.77
C PRO A 21 27.88 3.54 -22.49
N ASP A 22 28.51 2.40 -22.21
CA ASP A 22 27.96 1.10 -22.58
C ASP A 22 26.71 0.81 -21.75
N ILE A 23 25.57 0.64 -22.42
CA ILE A 23 24.28 0.37 -21.77
C ILE A 23 23.86 -1.10 -21.87
N SER A 24 24.59 -1.92 -22.63
CA SER A 24 24.17 -3.29 -22.95
C SER A 24 24.22 -4.24 -21.75
N SER A 25 25.07 -3.93 -20.78
CA SER A 25 25.38 -4.78 -19.62
C SER A 25 25.39 -4.03 -18.29
N ARG A 26 25.05 -2.74 -18.30
CA ARG A 26 25.15 -1.84 -17.14
C ARG A 26 23.75 -1.44 -16.66
N PRO A 27 23.50 -1.41 -15.35
CA PRO A 27 22.20 -1.05 -14.82
C PRO A 27 21.98 0.47 -14.80
N ILE A 28 20.71 0.83 -14.73
CA ILE A 28 20.25 2.11 -14.20
C ILE A 28 20.11 1.97 -12.68
N VAL A 29 20.52 2.99 -11.93
CA VAL A 29 20.33 3.02 -10.47
C VAL A 29 19.36 4.12 -10.10
N VAL A 30 18.37 3.80 -9.28
CA VAL A 30 17.46 4.79 -8.69
C VAL A 30 17.72 4.86 -7.20
N LEU A 31 18.01 6.06 -6.69
CA LEU A 31 18.26 6.29 -5.26
C LEU A 31 17.00 6.86 -4.59
N GLY A 32 16.50 6.16 -3.59
CA GLY A 32 15.24 6.43 -2.90
C GLY A 32 14.11 5.54 -3.42
N GLY A 33 13.51 4.76 -2.54
CA GLY A 33 12.39 3.85 -2.80
C GLY A 33 11.00 4.45 -2.56
N GLY A 34 10.95 5.74 -2.19
CA GLY A 34 9.69 6.46 -1.98
C GLY A 34 8.87 6.67 -3.26
N VAL A 35 7.82 7.48 -3.16
CA VAL A 35 6.75 7.61 -4.17
C VAL A 35 7.26 7.77 -5.61
N LEU A 36 8.19 8.68 -5.88
CA LEU A 36 8.71 8.90 -7.24
C LEU A 36 9.79 7.88 -7.62
N GLY A 37 10.64 7.48 -6.69
CA GLY A 37 11.75 6.57 -6.98
C GLY A 37 11.31 5.20 -7.47
N ARG A 38 10.33 4.57 -6.80
CA ARG A 38 9.75 3.30 -7.26
C ARG A 38 9.08 3.38 -8.64
N ARG A 39 8.55 4.55 -9.01
CA ARG A 39 7.92 4.82 -10.31
C ARG A 39 8.94 5.02 -11.43
N ILE A 40 10.02 5.74 -11.13
CA ILE A 40 11.16 5.88 -12.04
C ILE A 40 11.72 4.49 -12.35
N ALA A 41 11.93 3.67 -11.31
CA ALA A 41 12.39 2.30 -11.49
C ALA A 41 11.39 1.46 -12.31
N ALA A 42 10.10 1.51 -12.00
CA ALA A 42 9.06 0.77 -12.75
C ALA A 42 9.05 1.14 -14.25
N SER A 43 9.23 2.42 -14.58
CA SER A 43 9.25 2.91 -15.97
C SER A 43 10.42 2.31 -16.77
N TRP A 44 11.63 2.30 -16.19
CA TRP A 44 12.81 1.71 -16.82
C TRP A 44 12.75 0.18 -16.92
N ILE A 45 12.20 -0.48 -15.90
CA ILE A 45 12.04 -1.95 -15.87
C ILE A 45 11.03 -2.39 -16.93
N ALA A 46 9.90 -1.69 -17.06
CA ALA A 46 8.91 -1.94 -18.11
C ALA A 46 9.48 -1.79 -19.52
N ALA A 47 10.43 -0.85 -19.70
CA ALA A 47 11.18 -0.64 -20.94
C ALA A 47 12.32 -1.67 -21.17
N ASN A 48 12.47 -2.67 -20.29
CA ASN A 48 13.51 -3.70 -20.33
C ASN A 48 14.94 -3.16 -20.15
N TYR A 49 15.13 -2.21 -19.23
CA TYR A 49 16.45 -1.80 -18.73
C TYR A 49 16.73 -2.44 -17.36
N GLU A 50 17.90 -3.07 -17.20
CA GLU A 50 18.33 -3.58 -15.89
C GLU A 50 18.39 -2.41 -14.90
N THR A 51 17.67 -2.55 -13.78
CA THR A 51 17.50 -1.46 -12.83
C THR A 51 17.75 -1.94 -11.40
N ILE A 52 18.53 -1.16 -10.65
CA ILE A 52 18.78 -1.38 -9.23
C ILE A 52 18.15 -0.22 -8.46
N LEU A 53 17.26 -0.54 -7.51
CA LEU A 53 16.70 0.45 -6.59
C LEU A 53 17.44 0.40 -5.26
N CYS A 54 18.00 1.53 -4.85
CA CYS A 54 18.73 1.65 -3.60
C CYS A 54 17.97 2.52 -2.60
N ASP A 55 17.70 1.98 -1.42
CA ASP A 55 17.15 2.72 -0.28
C ASP A 55 17.71 2.11 1.01
N LEU A 56 18.01 2.93 2.03
CA LEU A 56 18.51 2.45 3.32
C LEU A 56 17.42 1.70 4.10
N ASN A 57 16.16 2.07 3.91
CA ASN A 57 15.03 1.49 4.63
C ASN A 57 14.52 0.23 3.90
N GLU A 58 14.53 -0.90 4.60
CA GLU A 58 14.05 -2.19 4.09
C GLU A 58 12.56 -2.16 3.70
N GLN A 59 11.72 -1.49 4.50
CA GLN A 59 10.29 -1.34 4.20
C GLN A 59 10.09 -0.60 2.87
N GLN A 60 10.86 0.46 2.61
CA GLN A 60 10.79 1.19 1.33
C GLN A 60 11.27 0.34 0.15
N ARG A 61 12.31 -0.49 0.34
CA ARG A 61 12.75 -1.43 -0.71
C ARG A 61 11.70 -2.50 -1.01
N ASN A 62 11.04 -3.03 0.03
CA ASN A 62 9.99 -4.02 -0.11
C ASN A 62 8.76 -3.40 -0.79
N ALA A 63 8.29 -2.24 -0.31
CA ALA A 63 7.19 -1.50 -0.91
C ALA A 63 7.49 -1.10 -2.37
N ALA A 64 8.73 -0.75 -2.70
CA ALA A 64 9.11 -0.45 -4.07
C ALA A 64 9.15 -1.70 -4.97
N THR A 65 9.71 -2.81 -4.49
CA THR A 65 9.69 -4.11 -5.18
C THR A 65 8.26 -4.50 -5.52
N GLU A 66 7.38 -4.41 -4.54
CA GLU A 66 5.97 -4.72 -4.70
C GLU A 66 5.33 -3.75 -5.69
N TYR A 67 5.49 -2.44 -5.53
CA TYR A 67 4.97 -1.45 -6.47
C TYR A 67 5.34 -1.78 -7.92
N ILE A 68 6.62 -2.09 -8.17
CA ILE A 68 7.13 -2.45 -9.49
C ILE A 68 6.45 -3.73 -10.00
N GLU A 69 6.32 -4.76 -9.16
CA GLU A 69 5.64 -6.01 -9.52
C GLU A 69 4.16 -5.82 -9.87
N HIS A 70 3.44 -4.97 -9.13
CA HIS A 70 1.99 -4.77 -9.29
C HIS A 70 1.66 -3.84 -10.46
N ASN A 71 2.54 -2.89 -10.80
CA ASN A 71 2.25 -1.87 -11.81
C ASN A 71 2.96 -2.14 -13.15
N GLN A 72 3.73 -3.24 -13.28
CA GLN A 72 4.57 -3.47 -14.45
C GLN A 72 3.79 -3.46 -15.78
N GLU A 73 2.62 -4.11 -15.83
CA GLU A 73 1.80 -4.14 -17.04
C GLU A 73 1.24 -2.76 -17.39
N GLU A 74 0.86 -1.97 -16.40
CA GLU A 74 0.36 -0.61 -16.61
C GLU A 74 1.47 0.28 -17.18
N PHE A 75 2.66 0.24 -16.60
CA PHE A 75 3.82 0.96 -17.13
C PHE A 75 4.19 0.46 -18.54
N ALA A 76 4.13 -0.84 -18.81
CA ALA A 76 4.39 -1.40 -20.14
C ALA A 76 3.36 -0.92 -21.18
N LYS A 77 2.08 -0.83 -20.82
CA LYS A 77 1.02 -0.25 -21.66
C LYS A 77 1.23 1.25 -21.89
N ALA A 78 1.50 2.01 -20.82
CA ALA A 78 1.70 3.46 -20.88
C ALA A 78 2.93 3.86 -21.73
N THR A 79 3.97 3.02 -21.70
CA THR A 79 5.18 3.19 -22.51
C THR A 79 5.08 2.55 -23.90
N GLY A 80 4.05 1.75 -24.16
CA GLY A 80 3.93 0.97 -25.41
C GLY A 80 5.03 -0.09 -25.61
N CYS A 81 5.83 -0.37 -24.58
CA CYS A 81 6.93 -1.34 -24.64
C CYS A 81 6.43 -2.76 -24.38
N GLN A 82 6.55 -3.65 -25.37
CA GLN A 82 6.23 -5.09 -25.26
C GLN A 82 7.46 -5.99 -24.98
N ARG A 83 8.53 -5.41 -24.42
CA ARG A 83 9.79 -6.14 -24.17
C ARG A 83 9.65 -7.09 -22.96
N LYS A 84 10.44 -8.17 -22.93
CA LYS A 84 10.50 -9.08 -21.77
C LYS A 84 10.98 -8.31 -20.52
N ARG A 85 10.61 -8.80 -19.32
CA ARG A 85 11.00 -8.19 -18.04
C ARG A 85 12.54 -8.16 -17.89
N ALA A 86 13.09 -6.98 -17.66
CA ALA A 86 14.50 -6.83 -17.30
C ALA A 86 14.77 -7.32 -15.88
N LYS A 87 16.04 -7.61 -15.61
CA LYS A 87 16.52 -7.94 -14.28
C LYS A 87 16.35 -6.73 -13.35
N PHE A 88 15.75 -6.97 -12.18
CA PHE A 88 15.51 -5.98 -11.14
C PHE A 88 16.07 -6.50 -9.82
N SER A 89 16.66 -5.60 -9.03
CA SER A 89 17.10 -5.91 -7.67
C SER A 89 17.04 -4.67 -6.79
N THR A 90 16.99 -4.88 -5.48
CA THR A 90 17.09 -3.81 -4.49
C THR A 90 18.31 -4.00 -3.59
N THR A 91 18.84 -2.91 -3.05
CA THR A 91 19.99 -2.95 -2.12
C THR A 91 19.97 -1.77 -1.16
N ASP A 92 20.57 -1.94 0.01
CA ASP A 92 20.83 -0.87 0.99
C ASP A 92 22.20 -0.18 0.78
N SER A 93 23.06 -0.72 -0.09
CA SER A 93 24.40 -0.21 -0.31
C SER A 93 24.50 0.59 -1.61
N MET A 94 24.55 1.93 -1.47
CA MET A 94 24.75 2.85 -2.59
C MET A 94 26.01 2.52 -3.39
N GLU A 95 27.13 2.27 -2.70
CA GLU A 95 28.42 1.95 -3.35
C GLU A 95 28.29 0.70 -4.24
N SER A 96 27.65 -0.36 -3.74
CA SER A 96 27.45 -1.59 -4.50
C SER A 96 26.53 -1.37 -5.71
N ALA A 97 25.50 -0.54 -5.56
CA ALA A 97 24.52 -0.24 -6.60
C ALA A 97 25.17 0.50 -7.78
N VAL A 98 25.97 1.54 -7.49
CA VAL A 98 26.46 2.47 -8.51
C VAL A 98 27.74 2.02 -9.20
N LYS A 99 28.45 1.03 -8.64
CA LYS A 99 29.76 0.55 -9.11
C LYS A 99 29.82 0.22 -10.61
N ASN A 100 28.71 -0.24 -11.20
CA ASN A 100 28.61 -0.56 -12.63
C ASN A 100 27.55 0.26 -13.38
N ALA A 101 26.95 1.28 -12.75
CA ALA A 101 25.82 2.00 -13.33
C ALA A 101 26.23 2.85 -14.54
N TRP A 102 25.37 2.96 -15.57
CA TRP A 102 25.54 3.94 -16.64
C TRP A 102 24.72 5.23 -16.41
N LEU A 103 23.64 5.12 -15.64
CA LEU A 103 22.79 6.23 -15.23
C LEU A 103 22.41 6.05 -13.75
N VAL A 104 22.56 7.12 -12.98
CA VAL A 104 22.01 7.22 -11.62
C VAL A 104 20.96 8.31 -11.59
N VAL A 105 19.74 8.00 -11.15
CA VAL A 105 18.67 8.97 -10.91
C VAL A 105 18.41 9.07 -9.42
N GLU A 106 18.73 10.22 -8.84
CA GLU A 106 18.48 10.54 -7.45
C GLU A 106 17.04 11.05 -7.26
N ALA A 107 16.30 10.40 -6.36
CA ALA A 107 14.94 10.75 -5.95
C ALA A 107 14.82 10.80 -4.41
N LEU A 108 15.79 11.45 -3.77
CA LEU A 108 15.89 11.59 -2.31
C LEU A 108 15.06 12.78 -1.79
N PRO A 109 14.82 12.89 -0.48
CA PRO A 109 14.12 14.03 0.13
C PRO A 109 14.67 15.40 -0.31
N GLU A 110 13.79 16.42 -0.35
CA GLU A 110 14.12 17.78 -0.80
C GLU A 110 14.93 18.59 0.22
N LYS A 111 16.12 18.06 0.58
CA LYS A 111 17.11 18.70 1.45
C LYS A 111 18.40 18.93 0.67
N LEU A 112 18.77 20.19 0.44
CA LEU A 112 19.89 20.55 -0.43
C LEU A 112 21.23 19.94 0.04
N ASP A 113 21.56 20.02 1.33
CA ASP A 113 22.81 19.47 1.87
C ASP A 113 22.94 17.95 1.68
N LEU A 114 21.82 17.23 1.81
CA LEU A 114 21.77 15.79 1.55
C LEU A 114 22.08 15.50 0.08
N LYS A 115 21.49 16.26 -0.84
CA LYS A 115 21.71 16.09 -2.29
C LYS A 115 23.14 16.46 -2.69
N ILE A 116 23.72 17.54 -2.14
CA ILE A 116 25.14 17.90 -2.34
C ILE A 116 26.05 16.76 -1.88
N SER A 117 25.81 16.22 -0.68
CA SER A 117 26.60 15.11 -0.15
C SER A 117 26.48 13.87 -1.03
N MET A 118 25.26 13.54 -1.48
CA MET A 118 25.01 12.40 -2.33
C MET A 118 25.71 12.54 -3.69
N MET A 119 25.57 13.68 -4.38
CA MET A 119 26.23 13.89 -5.67
C MET A 119 27.75 13.72 -5.60
N GLY A 120 28.39 14.21 -4.52
CA GLY A 120 29.83 13.97 -4.31
C GLY A 120 30.19 12.49 -4.08
N GLN A 121 29.35 11.74 -3.35
CA GLN A 121 29.55 10.30 -3.18
C GLN A 121 29.36 9.53 -4.49
N LEU A 122 28.39 9.93 -5.31
CA LEU A 122 28.15 9.32 -6.62
C LEU A 122 29.31 9.53 -7.58
N ASP A 123 29.90 10.72 -7.58
CA ASP A 123 31.07 11.00 -8.41
C ASP A 123 32.26 10.09 -8.04
N GLN A 124 32.48 9.84 -6.75
CA GLN A 124 33.56 8.99 -6.24
C GLN A 124 33.36 7.49 -6.52
N ASN A 125 32.11 7.01 -6.50
CA ASN A 125 31.81 5.56 -6.48
C ASN A 125 31.27 5.02 -7.80
N SER A 126 30.83 5.88 -8.73
CA SER A 126 30.31 5.47 -10.04
C SER A 126 31.38 5.55 -11.14
N PRO A 127 31.26 4.75 -12.22
CA PRO A 127 32.18 4.83 -13.36
C PRO A 127 32.29 6.26 -13.93
N HIS A 128 33.47 6.62 -14.46
CA HIS A 128 33.75 7.98 -14.95
C HIS A 128 32.82 8.46 -16.09
N ASP A 129 32.26 7.52 -16.86
CA ASP A 129 31.32 7.79 -17.95
C ASP A 129 29.84 7.76 -17.51
N CYS A 130 29.56 7.43 -16.24
CA CYS A 130 28.21 7.42 -15.67
C CYS A 130 27.56 8.81 -15.71
N ILE A 131 26.28 8.86 -16.07
CA ILE A 131 25.47 10.07 -16.06
C ILE A 131 24.77 10.17 -14.70
N LEU A 132 24.87 11.33 -14.05
CA LEU A 132 24.21 11.58 -12.76
C LEU A 132 23.03 12.52 -12.98
N ALA A 133 21.85 12.12 -12.50
CA ALA A 133 20.63 12.89 -12.67
C ALA A 133 19.92 13.11 -11.35
N SER A 134 19.34 14.29 -11.15
CA SER A 134 18.45 14.59 -10.02
C SER A 134 17.01 14.74 -10.49
N ASN A 135 16.08 14.06 -9.81
CA ASN A 135 14.64 14.23 -9.99
C ASN A 135 14.07 15.46 -9.24
N SER A 136 14.93 16.27 -8.59
CA SER A 136 14.47 17.42 -7.81
C SER A 136 13.63 18.39 -8.64
N SER A 137 12.45 18.73 -8.13
CA SER A 137 11.56 19.72 -8.72
C SER A 137 11.91 21.15 -8.29
N SER A 138 12.64 21.27 -7.18
CA SER A 138 12.89 22.52 -6.46
C SER A 138 14.30 23.06 -6.71
N TYR A 139 15.30 22.18 -6.84
CA TYR A 139 16.69 22.59 -6.97
C TYR A 139 17.25 22.32 -8.36
N LYS A 140 17.84 23.38 -8.94
CA LYS A 140 18.69 23.27 -10.11
C LYS A 140 19.91 22.42 -9.75
N SER A 141 20.24 21.43 -10.58
CA SER A 141 21.31 20.46 -10.31
C SER A 141 22.67 21.12 -10.05
N ARG A 142 22.95 22.31 -10.62
CA ARG A 142 24.16 23.09 -10.33
C ARG A 142 24.40 23.37 -8.84
N LEU A 143 23.31 23.48 -8.06
CA LEU A 143 23.39 23.73 -6.62
C LEU A 143 23.90 22.50 -5.84
N MET A 144 23.95 21.33 -6.48
CA MET A 144 24.35 20.07 -5.89
C MET A 144 25.81 19.70 -6.17
N LEU A 145 26.53 20.48 -6.99
CA LEU A 145 27.81 20.05 -7.59
C LEU A 145 29.05 20.47 -6.80
N ASN A 146 28.92 21.12 -5.65
CA ASN A 146 30.06 21.63 -4.87
C ASN A 146 31.09 20.55 -4.47
N LYS A 147 30.74 19.27 -4.52
CA LYS A 147 31.60 18.12 -4.19
C LYS A 147 31.85 17.20 -5.40
N VAL A 148 31.52 17.64 -6.60
CA VAL A 148 31.61 16.86 -7.84
C VAL A 148 32.76 17.42 -8.67
N ASP A 149 33.56 16.54 -9.28
CA ASP A 149 34.67 16.94 -10.15
C ASP A 149 34.16 17.73 -11.38
N GLN A 150 34.95 18.72 -11.81
CA GLN A 150 34.57 19.59 -12.92
C GLN A 150 34.35 18.83 -14.22
N GLU A 151 35.14 17.78 -14.51
CA GLU A 151 34.92 16.96 -15.69
C GLU A 151 33.61 16.18 -15.58
N ARG A 152 33.23 15.73 -14.37
CA ARG A 152 31.95 15.05 -14.13
C ARG A 152 30.77 15.98 -14.34
N CYS A 153 30.85 17.27 -14.01
CA CYS A 153 29.77 18.25 -14.19
C CYS A 153 29.19 18.25 -15.62
N LEU A 154 30.01 17.97 -16.63
CA LEU A 154 29.60 17.80 -18.03
C LEU A 154 28.59 16.65 -18.25
N ARG A 155 28.44 15.74 -17.27
CA ARG A 155 27.58 14.54 -17.29
C ARG A 155 26.52 14.58 -16.19
N VAL A 156 26.26 15.75 -15.59
CA VAL A 156 25.21 15.92 -14.58
C VAL A 156 24.03 16.73 -15.12
N CYS A 157 22.80 16.32 -14.84
CA CYS A 157 21.60 17.07 -15.22
C CYS A 157 20.45 16.93 -14.21
N ASN A 158 19.39 17.71 -14.38
CA ASN A 158 18.09 17.34 -13.81
C ASN A 158 17.35 16.43 -14.80
N MET A 159 16.60 15.48 -14.25
CA MET A 159 15.75 14.53 -14.98
C MET A 159 14.46 14.35 -14.19
N HIS A 160 13.48 15.20 -14.48
CA HIS A 160 12.30 15.39 -13.66
C HIS A 160 11.10 14.59 -14.17
N TYR A 161 10.56 13.73 -13.31
CA TYR A 161 9.41 12.86 -13.54
C TYR A 161 8.17 13.40 -12.81
N TYR A 162 6.99 13.14 -13.39
CA TYR A 162 5.71 13.68 -12.91
C TYR A 162 4.81 12.61 -12.26
N MET A 163 3.89 13.06 -11.39
CA MET A 163 2.69 12.30 -10.98
C MET A 163 1.54 12.61 -11.94
N PRO A 164 0.50 11.76 -12.08
CA PRO A 164 0.28 10.39 -11.52
C PRO A 164 0.96 9.26 -12.36
N PRO A 165 0.88 7.97 -11.94
CA PRO A 165 1.52 6.80 -12.59
C PRO A 165 1.49 6.76 -14.13
N GLY A 166 0.36 7.04 -14.76
CA GLY A 166 0.23 7.07 -16.21
C GLY A 166 0.92 8.23 -16.94
N ASN A 167 1.49 9.21 -16.22
CA ASN A 167 2.23 10.30 -16.84
C ASN A 167 3.65 9.87 -17.21
N ASN A 168 3.92 9.73 -18.50
CA ASN A 168 5.21 9.33 -19.05
C ASN A 168 6.10 10.52 -19.47
N VAL A 169 5.73 11.76 -19.13
CA VAL A 169 6.52 12.95 -19.44
C VAL A 169 7.74 13.01 -18.52
N VAL A 170 8.90 13.30 -19.12
CA VAL A 170 10.16 13.50 -18.39
C VAL A 170 10.85 14.77 -18.88
N GLU A 171 11.22 15.66 -17.98
CA GLU A 171 11.94 16.89 -18.34
C GLU A 171 13.44 16.78 -18.04
N LEU A 172 14.26 16.99 -19.05
CA LEU A 172 15.71 17.10 -18.94
C LEU A 172 16.12 18.56 -18.86
N MET A 173 17.03 18.91 -17.96
CA MET A 173 17.56 20.27 -17.86
C MET A 173 19.05 20.24 -17.51
N THR A 174 19.83 21.06 -18.23
CA THR A 174 21.26 21.24 -17.97
C THR A 174 21.53 21.78 -16.56
N CYS A 175 22.68 21.42 -15.98
CA CYS A 175 23.25 22.07 -14.81
C CYS A 175 24.00 23.39 -15.14
N GLY A 176 23.95 23.85 -16.39
CA GLY A 176 24.74 24.98 -16.90
C GLY A 176 26.04 24.54 -17.59
N GLU A 177 26.56 23.36 -17.24
CA GLU A 177 27.79 22.79 -17.83
C GLU A 177 27.58 21.48 -18.59
N THR A 178 26.42 20.84 -18.44
CA THR A 178 26.11 19.54 -19.10
C THR A 178 26.42 19.60 -20.60
N ASP A 179 27.18 18.63 -21.11
CA ASP A 179 27.41 18.46 -22.55
C ASP A 179 26.07 18.20 -23.25
N THR A 180 25.79 18.93 -24.33
CA THR A 180 24.54 18.80 -25.07
C THR A 180 24.32 17.38 -25.58
N LYS A 181 25.38 16.63 -25.89
CA LYS A 181 25.30 15.23 -26.33
C LYS A 181 24.77 14.30 -25.23
N VAL A 182 25.00 14.61 -23.95
CA VAL A 182 24.42 13.85 -22.83
C VAL A 182 22.91 14.00 -22.81
N LEU A 183 22.40 15.23 -22.99
CA LEU A 183 20.96 15.49 -23.04
C LEU A 183 20.31 14.85 -24.26
N GLU A 184 20.97 14.91 -25.43
CA GLU A 184 20.51 14.23 -26.66
C GLU A 184 20.47 12.70 -26.48
N PHE A 185 21.49 12.13 -25.84
CA PHE A 185 21.55 10.71 -25.54
C PHE A 185 20.43 10.28 -24.57
N LEU A 186 20.28 10.98 -23.44
CA LEU A 186 19.22 10.68 -22.48
C LEU A 186 17.83 10.82 -23.10
N LYS A 187 17.62 11.86 -23.93
CA LYS A 187 16.38 12.04 -24.69
C LYS A 187 16.10 10.81 -25.55
N SER A 188 17.07 10.35 -26.32
CA SER A 188 16.92 9.15 -27.16
C SER A 188 16.64 7.89 -26.34
N LYS A 189 17.22 7.74 -25.15
CA LYS A 189 16.96 6.59 -24.26
C LYS A 189 15.59 6.63 -23.59
N LEU A 190 15.12 7.82 -23.23
CA LEU A 190 13.75 8.02 -22.76
C LEU A 190 12.73 7.69 -23.84
N GLU A 191 12.96 8.13 -25.09
CA GLU A 191 12.11 7.76 -26.24
C GLU A 191 12.12 6.25 -26.50
N ASP A 192 13.29 5.59 -26.47
CA ASP A 192 13.39 4.13 -26.59
C ASP A 192 12.65 3.39 -25.47
N ALA A 193 12.61 3.97 -24.28
CA ALA A 193 11.87 3.46 -23.14
C ALA A 193 10.37 3.82 -23.15
N GLY A 194 9.87 4.44 -24.23
CA GLY A 194 8.45 4.78 -24.38
C GLY A 194 7.98 5.96 -23.53
N MET A 195 8.91 6.77 -23.02
CA MET A 195 8.62 8.01 -22.31
C MET A 195 8.58 9.20 -23.27
N THR A 196 8.02 10.32 -22.82
CA THR A 196 7.89 11.57 -23.60
C THR A 196 8.85 12.63 -23.07
N PRO A 197 10.13 12.66 -23.52
CA PRO A 197 11.10 13.61 -23.01
C PRO A 197 10.95 15.02 -23.59
N ALA A 198 11.13 16.03 -22.73
CA ALA A 198 11.26 17.43 -23.12
C ALA A 198 12.55 18.03 -22.55
N VAL A 199 13.23 18.89 -23.31
CA VAL A 199 14.54 19.44 -22.91
C VAL A 199 14.45 20.93 -22.65
N ALA A 200 14.65 21.32 -21.39
CA ALA A 200 14.91 22.70 -21.00
C ALA A 200 16.35 23.05 -21.38
N ARG A 201 16.49 23.80 -22.48
CA ARG A 201 17.80 24.16 -23.08
C ARG A 201 18.66 25.07 -22.19
N LYS A 202 18.06 25.65 -21.15
CA LYS A 202 18.70 26.48 -20.13
C LYS A 202 18.06 26.15 -18.80
N GLU A 203 18.75 26.49 -17.72
CA GLU A 203 18.17 26.41 -16.38
C GLU A 203 16.88 27.24 -16.30
N SER A 204 15.83 26.63 -15.77
CA SER A 204 14.51 27.25 -15.65
C SER A 204 13.84 26.75 -14.37
N THR A 205 13.45 27.67 -13.51
CA THR A 205 12.62 27.32 -12.35
C THR A 205 11.23 26.93 -12.82
N GLY A 206 10.80 25.75 -12.36
CA GLY A 206 9.62 25.06 -12.87
C GLY A 206 9.83 24.43 -14.25
N PHE A 207 11.08 24.22 -14.68
CA PHE A 207 11.40 23.57 -15.95
C PHE A 207 10.65 24.20 -17.13
N ILE A 208 9.89 23.43 -17.91
CA ILE A 208 9.04 23.88 -19.00
C ILE A 208 7.58 23.85 -18.55
N PHE A 209 7.07 22.70 -18.13
CA PHE A 209 5.65 22.52 -17.86
C PHE A 209 5.20 23.26 -16.58
N ASN A 210 5.90 23.09 -15.45
CA ASN A 210 5.51 23.80 -14.22
C ASN A 210 5.62 25.32 -14.37
N ARG A 211 6.52 25.81 -15.22
CA ARG A 211 6.63 27.23 -15.61
C ARG A 211 5.43 27.70 -16.43
N LEU A 212 4.97 26.90 -17.39
CA LEU A 212 3.77 27.18 -18.18
C LEU A 212 2.53 27.17 -17.28
N TRP A 213 2.42 26.15 -16.43
CA TRP A 213 1.34 25.99 -15.47
C TRP A 213 1.26 27.17 -14.50
N ALA A 214 2.39 27.66 -13.98
CA ALA A 214 2.42 28.84 -13.13
C ALA A 214 1.82 30.08 -13.81
N ALA A 215 2.01 30.26 -15.11
CA ALA A 215 1.40 31.38 -15.85
C ALA A 215 -0.12 31.22 -15.98
N ILE A 216 -0.59 30.03 -16.38
CA ILE A 216 -2.02 29.71 -16.52
C ILE A 216 -2.73 29.91 -15.17
N LYS A 217 -2.12 29.37 -14.12
CA LYS A 217 -2.62 29.45 -12.75
C LYS A 217 -2.71 30.88 -12.25
N ARG A 218 -1.65 31.67 -12.40
CA ARG A 218 -1.62 33.09 -11.99
C ARG A 218 -2.70 33.89 -12.71
N GLU A 219 -2.84 33.71 -14.03
CA GLU A 219 -3.85 34.45 -14.80
C GLU A 219 -5.27 34.05 -14.41
N SER A 220 -5.51 32.77 -14.14
CA SER A 220 -6.80 32.28 -13.63
C SER A 220 -7.16 32.94 -12.29
N LEU A 221 -6.18 33.10 -11.39
CA LEU A 221 -6.37 33.81 -10.12
C LEU A 221 -6.62 35.30 -10.30
N LEU A 222 -6.01 35.96 -11.30
CA LEU A 222 -6.26 37.37 -11.60
C LEU A 222 -7.68 37.61 -12.12
N ILE A 223 -8.17 36.75 -13.03
CA ILE A 223 -9.57 36.80 -13.51
C ILE A 223 -10.54 36.73 -12.33
N LEU A 224 -10.27 35.85 -11.36
CA LEU A 224 -11.07 35.73 -10.14
C LEU A 224 -10.91 36.95 -9.21
N ALA A 225 -9.69 37.44 -9.04
CA ALA A 225 -9.40 38.58 -8.17
C ALA A 225 -10.04 39.89 -8.66
N GLU A 226 -10.14 40.06 -9.97
CA GLU A 226 -10.77 41.20 -10.64
C GLU A 226 -12.30 41.05 -10.75
N GLY A 227 -12.85 39.90 -10.37
CA GLY A 227 -14.29 39.63 -10.41
C GLY A 227 -14.85 39.48 -11.83
N VAL A 228 -14.00 39.11 -12.80
CA VAL A 228 -14.38 38.98 -14.21
C VAL A 228 -15.28 37.75 -14.44
N SER A 229 -15.05 36.66 -13.71
CA SER A 229 -15.83 35.41 -13.80
C SER A 229 -15.65 34.55 -12.55
N GLU A 230 -16.28 33.38 -12.50
CA GLU A 230 -16.23 32.42 -11.41
C GLU A 230 -15.47 31.12 -11.78
N PRO A 231 -14.97 30.33 -10.81
CA PRO A 231 -14.13 29.16 -11.06
C PRO A 231 -14.74 28.15 -12.06
N LYS A 232 -16.05 27.91 -11.96
CA LYS A 232 -16.79 26.97 -12.80
C LYS A 232 -16.83 27.37 -14.27
N GLU A 233 -16.95 28.66 -14.54
CA GLU A 233 -16.97 29.19 -15.91
C GLU A 233 -15.56 29.16 -16.54
N ILE A 234 -14.54 29.54 -15.78
CA ILE A 234 -13.13 29.46 -16.21
C ILE A 234 -12.78 28.03 -16.60
N ASP A 235 -13.08 27.07 -15.73
CA ASP A 235 -12.79 25.65 -15.99
C ASP A 235 -13.57 25.11 -17.17
N LYS A 236 -14.87 25.45 -17.27
CA LYS A 236 -15.71 25.06 -18.40
C LYS A 236 -15.15 25.56 -19.72
N LEU A 237 -14.75 26.83 -19.80
CA LEU A 237 -14.18 27.41 -21.01
C LEU A 237 -12.85 26.75 -21.36
N PHE A 238 -11.97 26.57 -20.36
CA PHE A 238 -10.68 25.92 -20.56
C PHE A 238 -10.83 24.49 -21.11
N MET A 239 -11.66 23.67 -20.47
CA MET A 239 -11.92 22.28 -20.90
C MET A 239 -12.61 22.20 -22.26
N THR A 240 -13.49 23.16 -22.58
CA THR A 240 -14.18 23.19 -23.90
C THR A 240 -13.21 23.55 -25.03
N MET A 241 -12.29 24.49 -24.77
CA MET A 241 -11.29 24.91 -25.76
C MET A 241 -10.17 23.87 -25.92
N PHE A 242 -9.82 23.15 -24.85
CA PHE A 242 -8.79 22.12 -24.83
C PHE A 242 -9.44 20.74 -24.59
N LYS A 243 -10.11 20.21 -25.63
CA LYS A 243 -11.05 19.07 -25.59
C LYS A 243 -10.58 17.78 -24.91
N ASP A 244 -9.28 17.56 -24.77
CA ASP A 244 -8.70 16.37 -24.13
C ASP A 244 -8.26 16.61 -22.68
N ASN A 245 -8.61 17.76 -22.09
CA ASN A 245 -8.22 18.08 -20.72
C ASN A 245 -9.31 17.67 -19.70
N PRO A 246 -9.05 16.70 -18.81
CA PRO A 246 -10.06 16.22 -17.86
C PRO A 246 -10.39 17.22 -16.75
N ASN A 247 -9.53 18.24 -16.52
CA ASN A 247 -9.69 19.20 -15.43
C ASN A 247 -9.37 20.63 -15.91
N GLY A 248 -10.11 21.60 -15.39
CA GLY A 248 -9.80 23.01 -15.57
C GLY A 248 -8.81 23.53 -14.51
N PRO A 249 -8.26 24.74 -14.71
CA PRO A 249 -7.21 25.27 -13.87
C PRO A 249 -7.61 25.48 -12.40
N CYS A 250 -8.87 25.85 -12.12
CA CYS A 250 -9.37 26.05 -10.77
C CYS A 250 -9.50 24.72 -10.02
N GLY A 251 -10.08 23.70 -10.65
CA GLY A 251 -10.16 22.36 -10.09
C GLY A 251 -8.79 21.74 -9.86
N MET A 252 -7.82 21.98 -10.76
CA MET A 252 -6.42 21.56 -10.57
C MET A 252 -5.77 22.25 -9.37
N MET A 253 -5.99 23.55 -9.16
CA MET A 253 -5.49 24.27 -7.97
C MET A 253 -6.08 23.71 -6.67
N ASP A 254 -7.39 23.46 -6.64
CA ASP A 254 -8.06 22.87 -5.47
C ASP A 254 -7.55 21.47 -5.17
N ALA A 255 -7.25 20.68 -6.21
CA ALA A 255 -6.72 19.34 -6.03
C ALA A 255 -5.29 19.32 -5.47
N VAL A 256 -4.45 20.29 -5.86
CA VAL A 256 -3.09 20.50 -5.30
C VAL A 256 -3.16 21.03 -3.86
N GLY A 257 -4.12 21.90 -3.59
CA GLY A 257 -4.31 22.60 -2.34
C GLY A 257 -3.86 24.06 -2.42
N LEU A 258 -4.74 24.97 -1.98
CA LEU A 258 -4.57 26.41 -2.22
C LEU A 258 -3.44 27.06 -1.42
N ASP A 259 -3.10 26.49 -0.26
CA ASP A 259 -1.91 26.85 0.52
C ASP A 259 -0.61 26.51 -0.23
N THR A 260 -0.52 25.30 -0.79
CA THR A 260 0.61 24.91 -1.63
C THR A 260 0.70 25.80 -2.87
N VAL A 261 -0.44 26.12 -3.49
CA VAL A 261 -0.50 27.02 -4.64
C VAL A 261 0.02 28.42 -4.28
N ALA A 262 -0.42 28.98 -3.15
CA ALA A 262 0.00 30.29 -2.67
C ALA A 262 1.52 30.33 -2.38
N PHE A 263 2.05 29.28 -1.74
CA PHE A 263 3.49 29.15 -1.50
C PHE A 263 4.30 29.13 -2.80
N ILE A 264 3.86 28.35 -3.80
CA ILE A 264 4.52 28.29 -5.11
C ILE A 264 4.48 29.66 -5.81
N GLU A 265 3.34 30.35 -5.78
CA GLU A 265 3.24 31.69 -6.38
C GLU A 265 4.14 32.70 -5.67
N ASP A 266 4.27 32.65 -4.35
CA ASP A 266 5.17 33.54 -3.62
C ASP A 266 6.63 33.36 -4.06
N ASN A 267 7.06 32.11 -4.27
CA ASN A 267 8.39 31.84 -4.82
C ASN A 267 8.57 32.43 -6.22
N TYR A 268 7.56 32.35 -7.09
CA TYR A 268 7.62 32.96 -8.42
C TYR A 268 7.61 34.49 -8.38
N VAL A 269 6.84 35.09 -7.47
CA VAL A 269 6.82 36.54 -7.21
C VAL A 269 8.22 37.02 -6.84
N GLN A 270 8.87 36.35 -5.89
CA GLN A 270 10.22 36.72 -5.44
C GLN A 270 11.27 36.48 -6.53
N GLU A 271 11.30 35.30 -7.14
CA GLU A 271 12.35 34.95 -8.11
C GLU A 271 12.25 35.77 -9.41
N ARG A 272 11.03 36.06 -9.86
CA ARG A 272 10.79 36.73 -11.15
C ARG A 272 10.32 38.17 -11.03
N GLN A 273 10.24 38.71 -9.82
CA GLN A 273 9.78 40.08 -9.54
C GLN A 273 8.40 40.34 -10.16
N LEU A 274 7.48 39.41 -9.96
CA LEU A 274 6.10 39.52 -10.45
C LEU A 274 5.23 40.27 -9.44
N GLU A 275 4.13 40.85 -9.91
CA GLU A 275 3.14 41.47 -9.03
C GLU A 275 2.49 40.42 -8.11
N PRO A 276 2.39 40.67 -6.78
CA PRO A 276 1.90 39.69 -5.81
C PRO A 276 0.37 39.57 -5.78
N THR A 277 -0.36 40.40 -6.54
CA THR A 277 -1.83 40.54 -6.49
C THR A 277 -2.58 39.21 -6.48
N ALA A 278 -2.26 38.29 -7.38
CA ALA A 278 -2.89 36.97 -7.45
C ALA A 278 -2.67 36.14 -6.17
N ARG A 279 -1.44 36.14 -5.65
CA ARG A 279 -1.06 35.43 -4.43
C ARG A 279 -1.73 36.04 -3.20
N ASP A 280 -1.68 37.37 -3.07
CA ASP A 280 -2.29 38.12 -1.96
C ASP A 280 -3.81 37.89 -1.91
N TRP A 281 -4.46 37.93 -3.06
CA TRP A 281 -5.89 37.66 -3.15
C TRP A 281 -6.23 36.22 -2.74
N LEU A 282 -5.50 35.22 -3.25
CA LEU A 282 -5.72 33.82 -2.89
C LEU A 282 -5.52 33.59 -1.38
N GLN A 283 -4.47 34.18 -0.82
CA GLN A 283 -4.14 34.08 0.60
C GLN A 283 -5.28 34.61 1.47
N LYS A 284 -5.71 35.85 1.21
CA LYS A 284 -6.74 36.56 1.99
C LYS A 284 -8.14 35.94 1.87
N ASN A 285 -8.51 35.51 0.66
CA ASN A 285 -9.88 35.09 0.38
C ASN A 285 -10.13 33.59 0.62
N TYR A 286 -9.07 32.77 0.66
CA TYR A 286 -9.21 31.32 0.80
C TYR A 286 -8.30 30.73 1.88
N VAL A 287 -6.98 30.91 1.77
CA VAL A 287 -6.01 30.23 2.65
C VAL A 287 -6.19 30.63 4.12
N GLU A 288 -6.26 31.92 4.42
CA GLU A 288 -6.46 32.44 5.79
C GLU A 288 -7.80 32.03 6.40
N GLN A 289 -8.78 31.67 5.56
CA GLN A 289 -10.11 31.20 5.99
C GLN A 289 -10.16 29.67 6.19
N GLY A 290 -9.07 28.97 5.89
CA GLY A 290 -8.97 27.51 5.91
C GLY A 290 -9.67 26.82 4.75
N LYS A 291 -9.96 27.53 3.66
CA LYS A 291 -10.45 26.95 2.40
C LYS A 291 -9.24 26.55 1.57
N LEU A 292 -8.83 25.29 1.69
CA LEU A 292 -7.57 24.79 1.12
C LEU A 292 -7.77 23.89 -0.11
N GLY A 293 -8.97 23.86 -0.71
CA GLY A 293 -9.29 22.99 -1.84
C GLY A 293 -9.79 21.62 -1.40
N ALA A 294 -9.54 20.60 -2.22
CA ALA A 294 -10.07 19.24 -2.07
C ALA A 294 -9.68 18.55 -0.74
N LYS A 295 -8.60 19.01 -0.10
CA LYS A 295 -8.14 18.50 1.20
C LYS A 295 -8.86 19.15 2.40
N SER A 296 -9.63 20.22 2.19
CA SER A 296 -10.34 20.94 3.26
C SER A 296 -11.82 20.62 3.25
N GLY A 297 -12.38 20.33 4.43
CA GLY A 297 -13.84 20.23 4.63
C GLY A 297 -14.59 21.54 4.39
N LYS A 298 -13.87 22.67 4.23
CA LYS A 298 -14.44 23.98 3.85
C LYS A 298 -14.37 24.24 2.33
N GLY A 299 -13.83 23.32 1.54
CA GLY A 299 -13.61 23.48 0.10
C GLY A 299 -12.43 24.41 -0.23
N GLY A 300 -12.46 25.00 -1.41
CA GLY A 300 -11.47 25.94 -1.96
C GLY A 300 -12.14 26.92 -2.91
N LEU A 301 -11.60 27.02 -4.13
CA LEU A 301 -12.22 27.75 -5.24
C LEU A 301 -13.62 27.18 -5.54
N TYR A 302 -13.77 25.86 -5.37
CA TYR A 302 -15.05 25.17 -5.38
C TYR A 302 -15.59 24.88 -3.97
N PRO A 303 -16.91 24.70 -3.81
CA PRO A 303 -17.51 24.17 -2.59
C PRO A 303 -16.92 22.83 -2.16
N ALA A 304 -17.04 22.51 -0.87
CA ALA A 304 -16.57 21.25 -0.33
C ALA A 304 -17.21 20.05 -1.06
N GLY A 305 -16.38 19.10 -1.49
CA GLY A 305 -16.82 17.88 -2.19
C GLY A 305 -17.03 18.02 -3.70
N GLU A 306 -16.94 19.22 -4.30
CA GLU A 306 -17.12 19.40 -5.75
C GLU A 306 -15.85 19.14 -6.57
N THR A 307 -14.67 19.34 -5.97
CA THR A 307 -13.40 18.96 -6.59
C THR A 307 -12.93 17.63 -6.01
N THR A 308 -12.72 16.64 -6.87
CA THR A 308 -12.08 15.38 -6.49
C THR A 308 -10.63 15.67 -6.09
N LYS A 309 -10.09 14.94 -5.09
CA LYS A 309 -8.62 14.74 -5.01
C LYS A 309 -8.16 14.37 -6.43
N SER A 310 -7.07 14.97 -6.94
CA SER A 310 -6.61 14.76 -8.32
C SER A 310 -6.31 13.27 -8.55
N SER A 311 -7.31 12.53 -9.04
CA SER A 311 -7.26 11.09 -9.30
C SER A 311 -8.59 10.62 -9.92
N LYS A 312 -9.02 11.26 -11.01
CA LYS A 312 -10.18 10.82 -11.81
C LYS A 312 -9.77 9.78 -12.86
N ASP A 313 -8.99 8.78 -12.47
CA ASP A 313 -8.96 7.51 -13.19
C ASP A 313 -9.78 6.51 -12.39
N SER A 314 -10.97 6.19 -12.88
CA SER A 314 -11.78 5.05 -12.44
C SER A 314 -11.17 3.68 -12.82
N SER A 315 -9.88 3.64 -13.12
CA SER A 315 -9.12 2.43 -13.44
C SER A 315 -7.61 2.58 -13.21
N GLY A 316 -7.16 3.64 -12.53
CA GLY A 316 -5.75 3.80 -12.15
C GLY A 316 -5.58 3.36 -10.71
N HIS A 317 -4.70 2.41 -10.46
CA HIS A 317 -4.28 2.03 -9.12
C HIS A 317 -3.54 3.22 -8.50
N HIS A 318 -4.32 4.16 -7.95
CA HIS A 318 -3.83 4.98 -6.87
C HIS A 318 -3.56 4.00 -5.74
N ASP A 319 -2.31 3.58 -5.64
CA ASP A 319 -1.72 3.20 -4.37
C ASP A 319 -1.90 4.43 -3.46
N ASN A 320 -3.08 4.51 -2.86
CA ASN A 320 -3.22 5.05 -1.54
C ASN A 320 -2.05 4.44 -0.78
N LEU A 321 -1.12 5.25 -0.29
CA LEU A 321 -0.13 4.82 0.71
C LEU A 321 -0.79 4.22 1.97
N ALA A 322 -2.13 4.18 2.01
CA ALA A 322 -2.99 3.56 2.98
C ALA A 322 -3.78 2.34 2.46
N ALA A 323 -3.73 1.93 1.19
CA ALA A 323 -4.49 0.74 0.76
C ALA A 323 -3.81 -0.54 1.29
N PRO A 324 -4.54 -1.43 1.98
CA PRO A 324 -3.92 -2.61 2.54
C PRO A 324 -3.66 -3.68 1.48
N ARG A 325 -2.63 -4.49 1.70
CA ARG A 325 -2.57 -5.82 1.10
C ARG A 325 -3.50 -6.76 1.85
N LEU A 326 -4.25 -7.58 1.10
CA LEU A 326 -5.07 -8.64 1.66
C LEU A 326 -4.30 -9.95 1.65
N TYR A 327 -4.50 -10.74 2.69
CA TYR A 327 -4.12 -12.16 2.75
C TYR A 327 -5.38 -12.95 3.10
N PHE A 328 -5.72 -13.96 2.32
CA PHE A 328 -6.86 -14.81 2.61
C PHE A 328 -6.57 -16.25 2.22
N LEU A 329 -7.38 -17.16 2.71
CA LEU A 329 -7.11 -18.59 2.65
C LEU A 329 -8.03 -19.28 1.66
N ASP A 330 -7.47 -20.04 0.72
CA ASP A 330 -8.21 -21.06 -0.05
C ASP A 330 -8.11 -22.39 0.71
N ILE A 331 -9.25 -22.97 1.06
CA ILE A 331 -9.30 -24.21 1.86
C ILE A 331 -8.89 -25.42 1.01
N GLY A 332 -8.94 -25.33 -0.33
CA GLY A 332 -8.65 -26.44 -1.23
C GLY A 332 -9.85 -27.36 -1.48
N LEU A 333 -11.07 -26.82 -1.36
CA LEU A 333 -12.32 -27.54 -1.65
C LEU A 333 -13.03 -27.05 -2.92
N GLY A 334 -12.41 -26.12 -3.65
CA GLY A 334 -12.95 -25.54 -4.87
C GLY A 334 -12.86 -26.44 -6.09
N SER A 335 -13.43 -25.97 -7.21
CA SER A 335 -13.33 -26.65 -8.50
C SER A 335 -11.90 -26.70 -9.07
N ASN A 336 -10.99 -25.89 -8.51
CA ASN A 336 -9.57 -25.89 -8.80
C ASN A 336 -8.86 -27.19 -8.36
N VAL A 337 -9.46 -27.98 -7.47
CA VAL A 337 -8.91 -29.27 -7.03
C VAL A 337 -9.49 -30.42 -7.88
N THR A 338 -8.70 -30.85 -8.86
CA THR A 338 -9.08 -31.94 -9.78
C THR A 338 -8.81 -33.34 -9.20
N ASP A 339 -7.82 -33.46 -8.31
CA ASP A 339 -7.51 -34.69 -7.57
C ASP A 339 -8.13 -34.65 -6.18
N LEU A 340 -9.34 -35.19 -6.06
CA LEU A 340 -10.10 -35.21 -4.79
C LEU A 340 -9.36 -35.95 -3.67
N THR A 341 -8.38 -36.80 -3.96
CA THR A 341 -7.57 -37.46 -2.92
C THR A 341 -6.69 -36.47 -2.17
N LYS A 342 -6.43 -35.30 -2.76
CA LYS A 342 -5.62 -34.22 -2.19
C LYS A 342 -6.44 -33.05 -1.68
N ALA A 343 -7.77 -33.12 -1.71
CA ALA A 343 -8.64 -32.01 -1.30
C ALA A 343 -8.29 -31.45 0.09
N THR A 344 -7.96 -32.33 1.04
CA THR A 344 -7.62 -31.93 2.41
C THR A 344 -6.18 -31.39 2.58
N THR A 345 -5.38 -31.34 1.50
CA THR A 345 -3.98 -30.89 1.49
C THR A 345 -3.66 -29.91 0.37
N SER A 346 -4.69 -29.48 -0.38
CA SER A 346 -4.55 -28.59 -1.53
C SER A 346 -4.82 -27.12 -1.18
N GLY A 347 -4.95 -26.81 0.12
CA GLY A 347 -5.19 -25.45 0.59
C GLY A 347 -4.02 -24.51 0.32
N SER A 348 -4.28 -23.21 0.35
CA SER A 348 -3.26 -22.20 0.09
C SER A 348 -3.52 -20.88 0.80
N ILE A 349 -2.45 -20.14 1.03
CA ILE A 349 -2.47 -18.74 1.44
C ILE A 349 -2.39 -17.92 0.16
N VAL A 350 -3.35 -17.03 -0.03
CA VAL A 350 -3.51 -16.17 -1.20
C VAL A 350 -3.29 -14.73 -0.75
N THR A 351 -2.71 -13.92 -1.62
CA THR A 351 -2.58 -12.47 -1.41
C THR A 351 -3.17 -11.70 -2.58
N ALA A 352 -3.72 -10.52 -2.32
CA ALA A 352 -4.34 -9.65 -3.32
C ALA A 352 -4.22 -8.17 -2.91
N SER A 353 -4.42 -7.28 -3.88
CA SER A 353 -4.66 -5.86 -3.63
C SER A 353 -6.00 -5.63 -2.89
N ALA A 354 -6.13 -4.48 -2.23
CA ALA A 354 -7.36 -4.06 -1.53
C ALA A 354 -8.65 -4.04 -2.40
N ASP A 355 -8.50 -3.96 -3.71
CA ASP A 355 -9.57 -3.95 -4.71
C ASP A 355 -9.83 -5.33 -5.34
N GLY A 356 -9.14 -6.37 -4.87
CA GLY A 356 -9.26 -7.74 -5.38
C GLY A 356 -8.46 -8.03 -6.65
N SER A 357 -7.66 -7.07 -7.14
CA SER A 357 -6.70 -7.30 -8.22
C SER A 357 -5.41 -7.99 -7.72
N ASN A 358 -4.54 -8.38 -8.66
CA ASN A 358 -3.21 -8.95 -8.38
C ASN A 358 -3.22 -10.17 -7.46
N VAL A 359 -4.25 -11.00 -7.59
CA VAL A 359 -4.38 -12.22 -6.78
C VAL A 359 -3.30 -13.22 -7.16
N ARG A 360 -2.51 -13.66 -6.17
CA ARG A 360 -1.51 -14.71 -6.35
C ARG A 360 -1.45 -15.63 -5.14
N THR A 361 -1.18 -16.91 -5.38
CA THR A 361 -0.87 -17.88 -4.33
C THR A 361 0.51 -17.60 -3.74
N LEU A 362 0.56 -17.45 -2.43
CA LEU A 362 1.77 -17.16 -1.66
C LEU A 362 2.41 -18.45 -1.12
N VAL A 363 1.59 -19.32 -0.52
CA VAL A 363 1.99 -20.62 0.02
C VAL A 363 0.95 -21.65 -0.37
N SER A 364 1.35 -22.77 -0.96
CA SER A 364 0.45 -23.85 -1.37
C SER A 364 0.64 -25.11 -0.52
N GLY A 365 -0.21 -26.12 -0.74
CA GLY A 365 -0.05 -27.44 -0.13
C GLY A 365 -0.40 -27.46 1.37
N GLN A 366 -1.33 -26.63 1.81
CA GLN A 366 -1.74 -26.52 3.21
C GLN A 366 -2.91 -27.45 3.54
N SER A 367 -2.91 -27.96 4.76
CA SER A 367 -3.92 -28.91 5.26
C SER A 367 -5.17 -28.17 5.73
N MET A 368 -6.00 -27.79 4.77
CA MET A 368 -7.26 -27.04 4.95
C MET A 368 -7.10 -25.83 5.89
N PRO A 369 -6.42 -24.76 5.46
CA PRO A 369 -6.20 -23.59 6.30
C PRO A 369 -7.53 -22.88 6.64
N ASP A 370 -7.68 -22.35 7.85
CA ASP A 370 -8.95 -21.75 8.32
C ASP A 370 -8.82 -20.34 8.90
N GLY A 371 -7.92 -20.11 9.86
CA GLY A 371 -7.66 -18.79 10.45
C GLY A 371 -6.33 -18.22 9.99
N ILE A 372 -6.26 -16.90 9.78
CA ILE A 372 -5.02 -16.18 9.46
C ILE A 372 -4.98 -14.80 10.13
N ASP A 373 -3.81 -14.37 10.58
CA ASP A 373 -3.56 -13.00 11.00
C ASP A 373 -2.10 -12.59 10.70
N VAL A 374 -1.82 -11.29 10.69
CA VAL A 374 -0.53 -10.74 10.24
C VAL A 374 0.09 -9.79 11.27
N SER A 375 1.39 -9.92 11.52
CA SER A 375 2.18 -8.96 12.29
C SER A 375 3.20 -8.27 11.39
N ILE A 376 2.95 -7.00 11.09
CA ILE A 376 3.85 -6.16 10.28
C ILE A 376 5.16 -5.88 11.01
N SER A 377 5.08 -5.57 12.31
CA SER A 377 6.26 -5.30 13.13
C SER A 377 7.20 -6.51 13.24
N ALA A 378 6.68 -7.73 13.20
CA ALA A 378 7.48 -8.95 13.16
C ALA A 378 7.82 -9.42 11.74
N GLY A 379 7.16 -8.86 10.71
CA GLY A 379 7.26 -9.32 9.33
C GLY A 379 6.73 -10.74 9.13
N LYS A 380 5.69 -11.15 9.87
CA LYS A 380 5.19 -12.54 9.90
C LYS A 380 3.70 -12.68 9.59
N LEU A 381 3.38 -13.76 8.87
CA LEU A 381 2.04 -14.32 8.74
C LEU A 381 1.90 -15.53 9.66
N PHE A 382 0.73 -15.68 10.29
CA PHE A 382 0.38 -16.85 11.09
C PHE A 382 -0.96 -17.41 10.63
N TRP A 383 -1.05 -18.72 10.45
CA TRP A 383 -2.30 -19.37 10.08
C TRP A 383 -2.47 -20.73 10.74
N THR A 384 -3.72 -21.18 10.82
CA THR A 384 -4.09 -22.49 11.35
C THR A 384 -4.40 -23.45 10.21
N ASN A 385 -3.96 -24.70 10.37
CA ASN A 385 -4.30 -25.82 9.49
C ASN A 385 -5.21 -26.78 10.26
N MET A 386 -6.41 -27.05 9.74
CA MET A 386 -7.39 -27.92 10.40
C MET A 386 -6.97 -29.38 10.46
N GLY A 387 -5.99 -29.78 9.64
CA GLY A 387 -5.60 -31.19 9.50
C GLY A 387 -6.41 -31.88 8.41
N THR A 388 -6.33 -33.22 8.38
CA THR A 388 -6.88 -34.01 7.25
C THR A 388 -8.31 -34.49 7.46
N SER A 389 -8.81 -34.46 8.70
CA SER A 389 -10.18 -34.87 9.04
C SER A 389 -10.59 -34.30 10.39
N PRO A 390 -11.86 -33.90 10.58
CA PRO A 390 -12.39 -33.51 11.90
C PRO A 390 -12.27 -34.58 12.98
N SER A 391 -12.13 -35.86 12.63
CA SER A 391 -11.94 -36.96 13.59
C SER A 391 -10.48 -37.21 13.97
N ALA A 392 -9.53 -36.59 13.28
CA ALA A 392 -8.11 -36.77 13.51
C ALA A 392 -7.56 -35.57 14.30
N ASN A 393 -6.89 -35.84 15.42
CA ASN A 393 -6.16 -34.83 16.18
C ASN A 393 -4.82 -34.54 15.48
N ASN A 394 -4.86 -33.88 14.32
CA ASN A 394 -3.69 -33.60 13.49
C ASN A 394 -3.67 -32.16 12.91
N GLY A 395 -4.33 -31.23 13.59
CA GLY A 395 -4.24 -29.81 13.29
C GLY A 395 -2.90 -29.21 13.71
N SER A 396 -2.54 -28.07 13.11
CA SER A 396 -1.29 -27.35 13.39
C SER A 396 -1.43 -25.85 13.25
N VAL A 397 -0.44 -25.10 13.76
CA VAL A 397 -0.31 -23.65 13.53
C VAL A 397 1.02 -23.38 12.85
N MET A 398 0.99 -22.55 11.82
CA MET A 398 2.08 -22.30 10.88
C MET A 398 2.49 -20.83 10.90
N CYS A 399 3.71 -20.56 10.46
CA CYS A 399 4.27 -19.22 10.31
C CYS A 399 5.08 -19.10 9.01
N SER A 400 5.07 -17.91 8.40
CA SER A 400 5.99 -17.52 7.31
C SER A 400 6.36 -16.05 7.39
N ASN A 401 7.31 -15.63 6.56
CA ASN A 401 7.49 -14.22 6.22
C ASN A 401 6.26 -13.69 5.43
N LEU A 402 6.10 -12.36 5.34
CA LEU A 402 5.00 -11.71 4.60
C LEU A 402 4.97 -12.06 3.10
N ASP A 403 6.11 -12.43 2.52
CA ASP A 403 6.27 -12.85 1.14
C ASP A 403 6.06 -14.38 0.92
N GLY A 404 5.69 -15.11 1.97
CA GLY A 404 5.48 -16.56 1.93
C GLY A 404 6.74 -17.40 2.11
N THR A 405 7.91 -16.78 2.25
CA THR A 405 9.16 -17.52 2.48
C THR A 405 9.29 -17.97 3.94
N ASN A 406 10.19 -18.91 4.19
CA ASN A 406 10.48 -19.45 5.53
C ASN A 406 9.24 -20.01 6.26
N VAL A 407 8.44 -20.81 5.53
CA VAL A 407 7.29 -21.53 6.09
C VAL A 407 7.78 -22.58 7.09
N HIS A 408 7.26 -22.55 8.30
CA HIS A 408 7.53 -23.56 9.33
C HIS A 408 6.35 -23.69 10.31
N THR A 409 6.30 -24.82 11.00
CA THR A 409 5.28 -25.12 12.01
C THR A 409 5.70 -24.57 13.37
N ILE A 410 4.80 -23.84 14.04
CA ILE A 410 5.01 -23.32 15.41
C ILE A 410 4.25 -24.12 16.47
N ILE A 411 3.10 -24.69 16.13
CA ILE A 411 2.39 -25.67 16.97
C ILE A 411 2.25 -26.96 16.16
N PRO A 412 2.89 -28.06 16.58
CA PRO A 412 2.98 -29.29 15.79
C PRO A 412 1.66 -30.05 15.75
N GLU A 413 1.54 -30.94 14.77
CA GLU A 413 0.39 -31.83 14.63
C GLU A 413 0.13 -32.63 15.91
N GLY A 414 -1.13 -32.67 16.34
CA GLY A 414 -1.58 -33.41 17.52
C GLY A 414 -1.43 -32.67 18.85
N ALA A 415 -0.73 -31.52 18.88
CA ALA A 415 -0.81 -30.60 20.01
C ALA A 415 -2.19 -29.90 20.08
N VAL A 416 -2.84 -29.74 18.92
CA VAL A 416 -4.16 -29.14 18.72
C VAL A 416 -4.97 -30.00 17.75
N HIS A 417 -6.29 -30.04 17.90
CA HIS A 417 -7.12 -30.97 17.15
C HIS A 417 -7.53 -30.43 15.79
N THR A 418 -8.36 -29.39 15.79
CA THR A 418 -8.85 -28.72 14.59
C THR A 418 -8.80 -27.22 14.87
N PRO A 419 -7.61 -26.60 14.80
CA PRO A 419 -7.46 -25.19 15.08
C PRO A 419 -8.23 -24.36 14.04
N LYS A 420 -8.81 -23.27 14.51
CA LYS A 420 -9.74 -22.38 13.79
C LYS A 420 -9.20 -20.96 13.75
N GLN A 421 -10.06 -19.96 13.91
CA GLN A 421 -9.66 -18.57 13.77
C GLN A 421 -8.56 -18.23 14.79
N ILE A 422 -7.63 -17.37 14.37
CA ILE A 422 -6.45 -16.93 15.11
C ILE A 422 -6.42 -15.41 15.15
N LYS A 423 -5.99 -14.84 16.27
CA LYS A 423 -5.74 -13.40 16.43
C LYS A 423 -4.44 -13.14 17.14
N ILE A 424 -3.81 -12.02 16.76
CA ILE A 424 -2.56 -11.55 17.33
C ILE A 424 -2.82 -10.49 18.40
N ASP A 425 -2.20 -10.67 19.55
CA ASP A 425 -1.92 -9.59 20.49
C ASP A 425 -0.53 -9.03 20.16
N HIS A 426 -0.52 -7.85 19.53
CA HIS A 426 0.71 -7.20 19.09
C HIS A 426 1.56 -6.67 20.25
N GLU A 427 0.93 -6.23 21.34
CA GLU A 427 1.63 -5.62 22.47
C GLU A 427 2.43 -6.67 23.25
N ASN A 428 1.81 -7.83 23.49
CA ASN A 428 2.44 -8.91 24.26
C ASN A 428 3.07 -10.00 23.37
N ARG A 429 2.99 -9.85 22.05
CA ARG A 429 3.48 -10.83 21.05
C ARG A 429 2.93 -12.24 21.26
N LYS A 430 1.63 -12.33 21.50
CA LYS A 430 0.91 -13.59 21.72
C LYS A 430 -0.03 -13.91 20.56
N LEU A 431 -0.21 -15.19 20.30
CA LEU A 431 -1.22 -15.74 19.41
C LEU A 431 -2.35 -16.34 20.24
N TYR A 432 -3.59 -16.07 19.85
CA TYR A 432 -4.79 -16.68 20.41
C TYR A 432 -5.53 -17.42 19.31
N PHE A 433 -5.93 -18.66 19.53
CA PHE A 433 -6.68 -19.41 18.53
C PHE A 433 -7.62 -20.44 19.16
N CYS A 434 -8.74 -20.67 18.49
CA CYS A 434 -9.71 -21.68 18.89
C CYS A 434 -9.35 -23.07 18.34
N ASP A 435 -9.76 -24.12 19.05
CA ASP A 435 -9.64 -25.52 18.64
C ASP A 435 -11.03 -26.17 18.72
N ARG A 436 -11.63 -26.45 17.55
CA ARG A 436 -13.05 -26.79 17.43
C ARG A 436 -13.37 -28.12 18.08
N GLU A 437 -12.79 -29.20 17.56
CA GLU A 437 -12.95 -30.55 18.11
C GLU A 437 -12.15 -30.75 19.38
N GLY A 438 -11.09 -29.97 19.62
CA GLY A 438 -10.39 -30.00 20.90
C GLY A 438 -11.14 -29.35 22.05
N LEU A 439 -12.22 -28.60 21.77
CA LEU A 439 -13.09 -27.94 22.76
C LEU A 439 -12.34 -26.89 23.60
N ARG A 440 -11.43 -26.14 22.97
CA ARG A 440 -10.47 -25.28 23.69
C ARG A 440 -10.21 -23.95 23.00
N VAL A 441 -9.70 -23.00 23.77
CA VAL A 441 -9.01 -21.80 23.28
C VAL A 441 -7.58 -21.83 23.81
N HIS A 442 -6.64 -21.57 22.91
CA HIS A 442 -5.20 -21.65 23.18
C HIS A 442 -4.55 -20.26 23.12
N ARG A 443 -3.44 -20.12 23.84
CA ARG A 443 -2.51 -18.98 23.75
C ARG A 443 -1.08 -19.49 23.63
N CYS A 444 -0.23 -18.84 22.83
CA CYS A 444 1.22 -19.08 22.78
C CYS A 444 1.98 -17.81 22.36
N ASP A 445 3.30 -17.82 22.47
CA ASP A 445 4.17 -16.85 21.83
C ASP A 445 4.23 -17.04 20.31
N PHE A 446 4.74 -16.04 19.58
CA PHE A 446 4.89 -16.10 18.12
C PHE A 446 5.76 -17.27 17.62
N ASP A 447 6.65 -17.81 18.46
CA ASP A 447 7.48 -18.98 18.14
C ASP A 447 6.86 -20.31 18.60
N GLY A 448 5.63 -20.27 19.14
CA GLY A 448 4.93 -21.44 19.69
C GLY A 448 5.30 -21.78 21.13
N SER A 449 6.28 -21.10 21.74
CA SER A 449 6.61 -21.30 23.16
C SER A 449 5.49 -20.79 24.08
N ASN A 450 5.56 -21.18 25.36
CA ASN A 450 4.53 -20.85 26.36
C ASN A 450 3.09 -21.17 25.90
N HIS A 451 2.94 -22.29 25.18
CA HIS A 451 1.63 -22.77 24.72
C HIS A 451 0.78 -23.25 25.90
N GLU A 452 -0.37 -22.64 26.08
CA GLU A 452 -1.31 -22.92 27.17
C GLU A 452 -2.76 -22.97 26.67
N ILE A 453 -3.60 -23.67 27.43
CA ILE A 453 -5.04 -23.71 27.23
C ILE A 453 -5.65 -22.69 28.21
N ILE A 454 -6.31 -21.66 27.67
CA ILE A 454 -6.93 -20.60 28.48
C ILE A 454 -8.43 -20.80 28.71
N LEU A 455 -9.05 -21.69 27.91
CA LEU A 455 -10.42 -22.14 28.07
C LEU A 455 -10.55 -23.59 27.61
N GLN A 456 -11.32 -24.40 28.34
CA GLN A 456 -11.71 -25.74 27.95
C GLN A 456 -13.20 -25.95 28.24
N THR A 457 -13.98 -26.24 27.19
CA THR A 457 -15.45 -26.32 27.25
C THR A 457 -15.97 -27.76 27.38
N GLY A 458 -15.08 -28.75 27.25
CA GLY A 458 -15.38 -30.17 27.43
C GLY A 458 -14.13 -31.06 27.28
N ASP A 459 -14.33 -32.37 27.27
CA ASP A 459 -13.26 -33.34 27.00
C ASP A 459 -13.45 -34.02 25.63
N TYR A 460 -12.60 -33.69 24.66
CA TYR A 460 -12.64 -34.20 23.29
C TYR A 460 -12.46 -35.73 23.19
N ARG A 461 -12.07 -36.39 24.27
CA ARG A 461 -11.97 -37.86 24.36
C ARG A 461 -13.29 -38.54 24.75
N THR A 462 -14.33 -37.74 25.03
CA THR A 462 -15.65 -38.21 25.48
C THR A 462 -16.72 -37.82 24.46
N ASN A 463 -18.00 -38.08 24.78
CA ASN A 463 -19.14 -37.65 23.97
C ASN A 463 -19.28 -36.12 23.87
N ASP A 464 -18.53 -35.35 24.65
CA ASP A 464 -18.48 -33.89 24.49
C ASP A 464 -18.01 -33.47 23.09
N LEU A 465 -17.19 -34.30 22.41
CA LEU A 465 -16.68 -34.02 21.07
C LEU A 465 -17.79 -33.78 20.04
N VAL A 466 -18.95 -34.45 20.18
CA VAL A 466 -20.06 -34.33 19.23
C VAL A 466 -21.06 -33.23 19.61
N ASP A 467 -20.92 -32.63 20.79
CA ASP A 467 -21.74 -31.52 21.24
C ASP A 467 -21.25 -30.20 20.61
N GLN A 468 -21.91 -29.80 19.53
CA GLN A 468 -21.54 -28.60 18.77
C GLN A 468 -21.69 -27.31 19.58
N THR A 469 -22.44 -27.32 20.69
CA THR A 469 -22.55 -26.16 21.57
C THR A 469 -21.27 -25.92 22.38
N LYS A 470 -20.35 -26.91 22.41
CA LYS A 470 -19.03 -26.82 23.06
C LYS A 470 -17.92 -26.38 22.10
N TRP A 471 -18.13 -26.51 20.79
CA TRP A 471 -17.14 -26.20 19.76
C TRP A 471 -16.74 -24.73 19.70
N CYS A 472 -15.46 -24.43 19.96
CA CYS A 472 -14.89 -23.09 19.87
C CYS A 472 -14.41 -22.81 18.44
N VAL A 473 -14.70 -21.63 17.87
CA VAL A 473 -14.35 -21.34 16.46
C VAL A 473 -13.69 -19.98 16.24
N GLY A 474 -14.39 -18.90 16.56
CA GLY A 474 -13.91 -17.52 16.43
C GLY A 474 -13.19 -17.08 17.69
N VAL A 475 -12.24 -16.17 17.55
CA VAL A 475 -11.54 -15.55 18.68
C VAL A 475 -11.28 -14.08 18.39
N ALA A 476 -11.40 -13.24 19.41
CA ALA A 476 -10.95 -11.84 19.37
C ALA A 476 -10.35 -11.45 20.73
N VAL A 477 -9.54 -10.41 20.75
CA VAL A 477 -8.79 -9.96 21.92
C VAL A 477 -8.96 -8.46 22.13
N ASP A 478 -9.20 -8.08 23.38
CA ASP A 478 -9.21 -6.70 23.88
C ASP A 478 -8.11 -6.60 24.93
N VAL A 479 -6.92 -6.21 24.47
CA VAL A 479 -5.69 -6.21 25.28
C VAL A 479 -5.80 -5.17 26.40
N LYS A 480 -6.34 -3.98 26.11
CA LYS A 480 -6.52 -2.91 27.11
C LYS A 480 -7.44 -3.33 28.26
N ALA A 481 -8.55 -4.01 27.97
CA ALA A 481 -9.43 -4.52 29.03
C ALA A 481 -8.97 -5.86 29.63
N GLY A 482 -7.94 -6.49 29.05
CA GLY A 482 -7.48 -7.82 29.44
C GLY A 482 -8.58 -8.88 29.25
N LYS A 483 -9.33 -8.81 28.14
CA LYS A 483 -10.45 -9.70 27.81
C LYS A 483 -10.22 -10.42 26.49
N PHE A 484 -10.64 -11.68 26.42
CA PHE A 484 -10.75 -12.39 25.14
C PHE A 484 -12.19 -12.83 24.92
N TYR A 485 -12.55 -12.94 23.66
CA TYR A 485 -13.87 -13.31 23.17
C TYR A 485 -13.74 -14.58 22.35
N TRP A 486 -14.76 -15.44 22.38
CA TRP A 486 -14.83 -16.59 21.48
C TRP A 486 -16.26 -16.88 21.08
N THR A 487 -16.40 -17.55 19.93
CA THR A 487 -17.69 -18.11 19.51
C THR A 487 -17.78 -19.56 19.93
N GLN A 488 -18.97 -19.96 20.38
CA GLN A 488 -19.38 -21.35 20.36
C GLN A 488 -20.46 -21.51 19.31
N LYS A 489 -20.35 -22.56 18.49
CA LYS A 489 -21.36 -22.86 17.48
C LYS A 489 -22.68 -23.27 18.16
N GLY A 490 -23.62 -23.71 17.33
CA GLY A 490 -24.68 -24.61 17.71
C GLY A 490 -24.72 -25.75 16.70
N THR A 491 -25.69 -26.65 16.83
CA THR A 491 -26.05 -27.49 15.69
C THR A 491 -26.39 -26.62 14.48
N SER A 492 -26.02 -27.07 13.28
CA SER A 492 -26.32 -26.31 12.06
C SER A 492 -27.82 -26.01 11.98
N LYS A 493 -28.18 -24.73 11.77
CA LYS A 493 -29.56 -24.23 11.76
C LYS A 493 -30.31 -24.42 13.09
N GLY A 494 -29.60 -24.66 14.18
CA GLY A 494 -30.16 -24.93 15.50
C GLY A 494 -30.45 -23.69 16.34
N GLY A 495 -29.90 -22.53 15.98
CA GLY A 495 -30.07 -21.28 16.75
C GLY A 495 -29.55 -21.41 18.18
N GLN A 496 -28.44 -22.12 18.36
CA GLN A 496 -27.80 -22.40 19.65
C GLN A 496 -26.41 -21.77 19.77
N GLY A 497 -26.02 -20.97 18.77
CA GLY A 497 -24.75 -20.26 18.75
C GLY A 497 -24.66 -19.22 19.86
N ARG A 498 -23.44 -19.02 20.36
CA ARG A 498 -23.13 -18.08 21.44
C ARG A 498 -21.84 -17.34 21.18
N ILE A 499 -21.77 -16.11 21.70
CA ILE A 499 -20.53 -15.35 21.82
C ILE A 499 -20.30 -15.09 23.30
N LEU A 500 -19.12 -15.42 23.78
CA LEU A 500 -18.76 -15.33 25.18
C LEU A 500 -17.46 -14.53 25.36
N ARG A 501 -17.25 -14.06 26.58
CA ARG A 501 -16.07 -13.31 27.01
C ARG A 501 -15.56 -13.82 28.34
N ALA A 502 -14.24 -13.76 28.56
CA ALA A 502 -13.62 -13.97 29.86
C ALA A 502 -12.31 -13.15 29.98
N SER A 503 -11.67 -13.14 31.15
CA SER A 503 -10.37 -12.48 31.33
C SER A 503 -9.22 -13.23 30.63
N MET A 504 -8.30 -12.51 30.02
CA MET A 504 -7.04 -13.07 29.52
C MET A 504 -6.15 -13.64 30.63
N HIS A 505 -6.38 -13.23 31.87
CA HIS A 505 -5.72 -13.78 33.04
C HIS A 505 -6.64 -14.80 33.71
N MET A 506 -6.09 -15.96 34.05
CA MET A 506 -6.83 -16.98 34.79
C MET A 506 -7.13 -16.45 36.20
N PRO A 507 -8.38 -16.54 36.69
CA PRO A 507 -8.68 -16.24 38.08
C PRO A 507 -7.88 -17.13 39.04
N ASN A 508 -7.52 -16.56 40.19
CA ASN A 508 -6.65 -17.24 41.16
C ASN A 508 -7.26 -18.56 41.65
N GLY A 509 -6.52 -19.67 41.46
CA GLY A 509 -6.94 -21.00 41.89
C GLY A 509 -7.91 -21.70 40.94
N GLU A 510 -8.29 -21.07 39.83
CA GLU A 510 -9.17 -21.66 38.82
C GLU A 510 -8.37 -22.25 37.65
N THR A 511 -9.04 -23.08 36.84
CA THR A 511 -8.44 -23.72 35.66
C THR A 511 -9.23 -23.36 34.40
N ALA A 512 -8.67 -23.64 33.23
CA ALA A 512 -9.34 -23.44 31.95
C ALA A 512 -10.72 -24.12 31.84
N SER A 513 -10.96 -25.22 32.57
CA SER A 513 -12.22 -25.96 32.58
C SER A 513 -13.18 -25.57 33.72
N SER A 514 -12.72 -24.79 34.70
CA SER A 514 -13.50 -24.44 35.90
C SER A 514 -13.64 -22.94 36.11
N ARG A 515 -13.09 -22.13 35.20
CA ARG A 515 -13.09 -20.67 35.33
C ARG A 515 -14.51 -20.11 35.43
N SER A 516 -14.73 -19.27 36.44
CA SER A 516 -16.06 -18.76 36.83
C SER A 516 -16.38 -17.41 36.19
N ASP A 517 -15.39 -16.76 35.58
CA ASP A 517 -15.48 -15.41 35.01
C ASP A 517 -16.01 -15.36 33.57
N ILE A 518 -16.62 -16.45 33.10
CA ILE A 518 -17.22 -16.54 31.76
C ILE A 518 -18.54 -15.77 31.72
N GLU A 519 -18.63 -14.85 30.76
CA GLU A 519 -19.83 -14.06 30.48
C GLU A 519 -20.39 -14.43 29.10
N VAL A 520 -21.69 -14.71 29.03
CA VAL A 520 -22.41 -14.88 27.75
C VAL A 520 -22.88 -13.50 27.28
N LEU A 521 -22.36 -13.03 26.17
CA LEU A 521 -22.72 -11.72 25.60
C LEU A 521 -23.93 -11.84 24.67
N PHE A 522 -23.91 -12.85 23.81
CA PHE A 522 -24.96 -13.12 22.84
C PHE A 522 -25.29 -14.61 22.85
N ASP A 523 -26.58 -14.93 22.81
CA ASP A 523 -27.09 -16.30 22.72
C ASP A 523 -28.08 -16.43 21.57
N LYS A 524 -28.48 -17.68 21.29
CA LYS A 524 -29.45 -18.04 20.25
C LYS A 524 -29.08 -17.52 18.85
N LEU A 525 -27.78 -17.36 18.61
CA LEU A 525 -27.26 -16.97 17.30
C LEU A 525 -27.38 -18.16 16.33
N PRO A 526 -27.50 -17.90 15.01
CA PRO A 526 -27.57 -18.97 14.02
C PRO A 526 -26.37 -19.90 14.09
N GLU A 527 -25.18 -19.39 13.79
CA GLU A 527 -23.93 -20.14 13.74
C GLU A 527 -22.75 -19.15 13.67
N PRO A 528 -22.34 -18.53 14.79
CA PRO A 528 -21.31 -17.49 14.80
C PRO A 528 -19.93 -18.11 14.56
N ILE A 529 -19.17 -17.55 13.61
CA ILE A 529 -17.90 -18.11 13.13
C ILE A 529 -16.72 -17.25 13.52
N ASP A 530 -16.42 -16.17 12.80
CA ASP A 530 -15.23 -15.34 13.04
C ASP A 530 -15.57 -14.09 13.84
N LEU A 531 -14.60 -13.55 14.56
CA LEU A 531 -14.73 -12.35 15.40
C LEU A 531 -13.65 -11.34 15.03
N GLU A 532 -14.01 -10.06 15.01
CA GLU A 532 -13.05 -8.96 15.02
C GLU A 532 -13.49 -7.94 16.08
N PHE A 533 -12.56 -7.50 16.91
CA PHE A 533 -12.79 -6.46 17.90
C PHE A 533 -12.09 -5.17 17.47
N GLU A 534 -12.85 -4.07 17.41
CA GLU A 534 -12.31 -2.74 17.14
C GLU A 534 -12.23 -1.96 18.45
N GLU A 535 -11.00 -1.60 18.83
CA GLU A 535 -10.67 -1.15 20.18
C GLU A 535 -11.17 0.26 20.48
N GLU A 536 -11.13 1.20 19.53
CA GLU A 536 -11.48 2.60 19.79
C GLU A 536 -12.99 2.77 20.01
N SER A 537 -13.81 2.13 19.18
CA SER A 537 -15.27 2.11 19.29
C SER A 537 -15.80 1.07 20.27
N GLN A 538 -14.94 0.16 20.76
CA GLN A 538 -15.31 -0.97 21.62
C GLN A 538 -16.40 -1.84 20.97
N THR A 539 -16.32 -2.01 19.65
CA THR A 539 -17.31 -2.74 18.87
C THR A 539 -16.79 -4.12 18.51
N LEU A 540 -17.60 -5.15 18.79
CA LEU A 540 -17.37 -6.51 18.34
C LEU A 540 -18.16 -6.75 17.05
N TYR A 541 -17.48 -7.28 16.04
CA TYR A 541 -18.05 -7.68 14.76
C TYR A 541 -17.93 -9.19 14.59
N TRP A 542 -18.90 -9.80 13.91
CA TRP A 542 -18.85 -11.22 13.64
C TRP A 542 -19.59 -11.63 12.37
N THR A 543 -19.19 -12.79 11.84
CA THR A 543 -19.88 -13.50 10.77
C THR A 543 -20.76 -14.60 11.35
N ASP A 544 -21.96 -14.74 10.80
CA ASP A 544 -22.88 -15.85 11.09
C ASP A 544 -23.12 -16.66 9.82
N ARG A 545 -23.07 -17.99 9.94
CA ARG A 545 -23.53 -18.93 8.89
C ARG A 545 -24.99 -19.31 9.09
N GLY A 546 -25.54 -20.11 8.17
CA GLY A 546 -26.89 -20.66 8.25
C GLY A 546 -27.91 -20.00 7.31
N GLU A 547 -29.18 -20.37 7.47
CA GLU A 547 -30.22 -20.03 6.48
C GLU A 547 -30.76 -18.61 6.61
N TYR A 548 -31.24 -18.08 5.48
CA TYR A 548 -31.99 -16.85 5.47
C TYR A 548 -33.29 -16.97 6.29
N PRO A 549 -33.73 -15.90 6.99
CA PRO A 549 -33.13 -14.57 6.98
C PRO A 549 -32.04 -14.33 8.05
N LEU A 550 -31.84 -15.24 8.99
CA LEU A 550 -31.06 -14.96 10.20
C LEU A 550 -29.57 -15.30 10.06
N GLY A 551 -29.21 -16.32 9.29
CA GLY A 551 -27.83 -16.68 8.97
C GLY A 551 -27.30 -16.02 7.71
N ASN A 552 -26.01 -16.25 7.43
CA ASN A 552 -25.27 -15.61 6.33
C ASN A 552 -25.32 -14.08 6.44
N THR A 553 -24.85 -13.61 7.60
CA THR A 553 -24.89 -12.20 8.01
C THR A 553 -23.54 -11.72 8.56
N LEU A 554 -23.32 -10.40 8.45
CA LEU A 554 -22.30 -9.64 9.17
C LEU A 554 -23.03 -8.83 10.24
N ASN A 555 -22.58 -8.92 11.47
CA ASN A 555 -23.21 -8.29 12.62
C ASN A 555 -22.19 -7.47 13.41
N SER A 556 -22.70 -6.53 14.21
CA SER A 556 -21.90 -5.69 15.09
C SER A 556 -22.65 -5.33 16.38
N ALA A 557 -21.92 -5.18 17.47
CA ALA A 557 -22.45 -4.68 18.74
C ALA A 557 -21.36 -4.01 19.58
N TYR A 558 -21.75 -2.97 20.33
CA TYR A 558 -20.89 -2.37 21.35
C TYR A 558 -20.75 -3.31 22.55
N VAL A 559 -19.53 -3.56 23.02
CA VAL A 559 -19.24 -4.48 24.13
C VAL A 559 -18.41 -3.86 25.27
N GLY A 560 -18.17 -2.55 25.21
CA GLY A 560 -17.42 -1.80 26.22
C GLY A 560 -18.15 -1.64 27.57
N ALA A 561 -17.47 -1.07 28.57
CA ALA A 561 -18.01 -0.92 29.92
C ALA A 561 -19.09 0.18 30.04
N GLY A 562 -20.29 -0.17 30.49
CA GLY A 562 -21.45 0.73 30.68
C GLY A 562 -22.76 0.06 30.27
N ASN A 563 -23.92 0.61 30.67
CA ASN A 563 -25.24 0.13 30.23
C ASN A 563 -25.44 0.37 28.72
N GLY A 564 -24.72 -0.37 27.87
CA GLY A 564 -24.99 -0.49 26.44
C GLY A 564 -26.15 -1.46 26.21
N ASP A 565 -27.02 -1.12 25.26
CA ASP A 565 -28.29 -1.77 24.94
C ASP A 565 -28.27 -3.30 25.12
N GLY A 566 -28.88 -3.78 26.22
CA GLY A 566 -28.80 -5.17 26.68
C GLY A 566 -28.97 -6.24 25.59
N GLY A 567 -27.85 -6.79 25.12
CA GLY A 567 -27.79 -7.90 24.17
C GLY A 567 -28.28 -7.56 22.76
N GLN A 568 -28.51 -6.28 22.42
CA GLN A 568 -28.95 -5.91 21.07
C GLN A 568 -27.74 -5.74 20.13
N PHE A 569 -27.85 -6.32 18.94
CA PHE A 569 -26.86 -6.19 17.89
C PHE A 569 -27.51 -5.78 16.57
N LYS A 570 -26.70 -5.20 15.69
CA LYS A 570 -27.13 -4.76 14.37
C LYS A 570 -26.55 -5.68 13.30
N THR A 571 -27.42 -6.20 12.43
CA THR A 571 -26.99 -6.81 11.17
C THR A 571 -26.63 -5.71 10.17
N LEU A 572 -25.36 -5.69 9.76
CA LEU A 572 -24.80 -4.70 8.82
C LEU A 572 -24.98 -5.13 7.37
N ALA A 573 -24.76 -6.42 7.09
CA ALA A 573 -24.89 -6.98 5.76
C ALA A 573 -25.42 -8.41 5.80
N ARG A 574 -26.02 -8.84 4.70
CA ARG A 574 -26.65 -10.16 4.53
C ARG A 574 -26.30 -10.72 3.16
N HIS A 575 -26.74 -11.94 2.88
CA HIS A 575 -26.60 -12.60 1.59
C HIS A 575 -25.16 -13.02 1.26
N PHE A 576 -24.56 -13.76 2.20
CA PHE A 576 -23.28 -14.46 2.01
C PHE A 576 -23.50 -15.95 1.70
N HIS A 577 -22.44 -16.65 1.29
CA HIS A 577 -22.45 -18.08 1.00
C HIS A 577 -21.55 -18.83 1.99
N GLU A 578 -22.05 -18.98 3.22
CA GLU A 578 -21.33 -19.53 4.37
C GLU A 578 -20.11 -18.67 4.76
N ALA A 579 -20.38 -17.42 5.19
CA ALA A 579 -19.34 -16.48 5.60
C ALA A 579 -18.41 -17.05 6.69
N ILE A 580 -17.12 -16.74 6.56
CA ILE A 580 -16.08 -17.12 7.52
C ILE A 580 -15.30 -15.89 7.91
N GLY A 581 -14.28 -15.55 7.13
CA GLY A 581 -13.26 -14.61 7.54
C GLY A 581 -13.80 -13.20 7.61
N LEU A 582 -13.31 -12.46 8.60
CA LEU A 582 -13.67 -11.08 8.86
C LEU A 582 -12.43 -10.29 9.25
N LYS A 583 -12.20 -9.16 8.56
CA LYS A 583 -11.18 -8.20 8.97
C LYS A 583 -11.64 -6.77 8.77
N ILE A 584 -11.35 -5.91 9.75
CA ILE A 584 -11.68 -4.48 9.72
C ILE A 584 -10.43 -3.71 9.34
N ASP A 585 -10.57 -2.82 8.35
CA ASP A 585 -9.59 -1.82 7.99
C ASP A 585 -10.00 -0.48 8.57
N VAL A 586 -9.55 -0.20 9.80
CA VAL A 586 -9.85 1.05 10.50
C VAL A 586 -9.28 2.26 9.75
N VAL A 587 -8.15 2.11 9.06
CA VAL A 587 -7.48 3.22 8.35
C VAL A 587 -8.34 3.73 7.20
N ASN A 588 -8.91 2.81 6.40
CA ASN A 588 -9.77 3.18 5.27
C ASN A 588 -11.27 3.05 5.54
N GLN A 589 -11.66 2.72 6.78
CA GLN A 589 -13.05 2.56 7.19
C GLN A 589 -13.79 1.50 6.35
N HIS A 590 -13.11 0.37 6.06
CA HIS A 590 -13.68 -0.76 5.32
C HIS A 590 -13.77 -2.03 6.17
N ILE A 591 -14.67 -2.93 5.75
CA ILE A 591 -14.75 -4.30 6.25
C ILE A 591 -14.50 -5.25 5.07
N TYR A 592 -13.71 -6.29 5.29
CA TYR A 592 -13.45 -7.36 4.33
C TYR A 592 -14.00 -8.68 4.85
N ILE A 593 -14.67 -9.44 3.98
CA ILE A 593 -15.25 -10.75 4.29
C ILE A 593 -14.91 -11.76 3.22
N THR A 594 -14.68 -12.99 3.62
CA THR A 594 -14.55 -14.17 2.75
C THR A 594 -15.63 -15.20 3.06
N ASP A 595 -16.01 -15.98 2.05
CA ASP A 595 -16.96 -17.07 2.22
C ASP A 595 -16.61 -18.34 1.41
N LEU A 596 -17.30 -19.44 1.77
CA LEU A 596 -17.10 -20.73 1.09
C LEU A 596 -17.67 -20.77 -0.33
N GLY A 597 -18.42 -19.75 -0.73
CA GLY A 597 -18.85 -19.53 -2.12
C GLY A 597 -17.76 -18.94 -3.01
N GLY A 598 -16.54 -18.78 -2.51
CA GLY A 598 -15.39 -18.35 -3.31
C GLY A 598 -15.36 -16.84 -3.54
N THR A 599 -15.97 -16.05 -2.65
CA THR A 599 -16.03 -14.60 -2.79
C THR A 599 -15.25 -13.87 -1.70
N VAL A 600 -14.53 -12.81 -2.11
CA VAL A 600 -14.01 -11.77 -1.22
C VAL A 600 -14.87 -10.51 -1.41
N TYR A 601 -15.41 -10.01 -0.31
CA TYR A 601 -16.25 -8.82 -0.27
C TYR A 601 -15.55 -7.65 0.40
N ARG A 602 -15.92 -6.43 -0.01
CA ARG A 602 -15.59 -5.18 0.68
C ARG A 602 -16.87 -4.39 0.98
N PHE A 603 -16.90 -3.73 2.13
CA PHE A 603 -17.96 -2.86 2.60
C PHE A 603 -17.38 -1.59 3.20
N ASN A 604 -18.20 -0.55 3.31
CA ASN A 604 -17.96 0.50 4.29
C ASN A 604 -18.19 -0.04 5.72
N ILE A 605 -17.59 0.59 6.72
CA ILE A 605 -17.69 0.15 8.14
C ILE A 605 -19.13 0.09 8.68
N ASP A 606 -20.05 0.83 8.08
CA ASP A 606 -21.48 0.84 8.43
C ASP A 606 -22.31 -0.29 7.76
N GLY A 607 -21.67 -1.12 6.93
CA GLY A 607 -22.29 -2.20 6.14
C GLY A 607 -22.76 -1.77 4.75
N SER A 608 -22.66 -0.50 4.39
CA SER A 608 -23.06 -0.01 3.07
C SER A 608 -22.03 -0.36 1.98
N GLU A 609 -22.40 -0.13 0.72
CA GLU A 609 -21.55 -0.39 -0.46
C GLU A 609 -20.94 -1.81 -0.53
N LYS A 610 -21.73 -2.84 -0.22
CA LYS A 610 -21.33 -4.24 -0.46
C LYS A 610 -20.86 -4.44 -1.90
N LYS A 611 -19.57 -4.75 -2.08
CA LYS A 611 -18.95 -5.07 -3.37
C LYS A 611 -18.29 -6.43 -3.31
N LYS A 612 -18.50 -7.25 -4.34
CA LYS A 612 -17.64 -8.40 -4.62
C LYS A 612 -16.38 -7.88 -5.30
N ILE A 613 -15.23 -8.00 -4.65
CA ILE A 613 -13.96 -7.52 -5.20
C ILE A 613 -13.17 -8.64 -5.86
N TYR A 614 -13.42 -9.89 -5.46
CA TYR A 614 -12.86 -11.08 -6.07
C TYR A 614 -13.83 -12.25 -5.95
N GLU A 615 -13.98 -13.05 -7.01
CA GLU A 615 -14.91 -14.18 -7.05
C GLU A 615 -14.34 -15.29 -7.95
N THR A 616 -14.36 -16.52 -7.44
CA THR A 616 -13.95 -17.73 -8.17
C THR A 616 -14.79 -18.92 -7.73
N ASP A 617 -14.52 -20.10 -8.29
CA ASP A 617 -15.10 -21.37 -7.85
C ASP A 617 -14.28 -22.04 -6.71
N SER A 618 -13.42 -21.29 -6.01
CA SER A 618 -12.71 -21.73 -4.80
C SER A 618 -13.61 -21.69 -3.55
N ALA A 619 -13.08 -22.10 -2.40
CA ALA A 619 -13.74 -21.93 -1.11
C ALA A 619 -12.82 -21.15 -0.16
N TYR A 620 -13.21 -19.95 0.26
CA TYR A 620 -12.35 -19.07 1.05
C TYR A 620 -12.71 -19.08 2.55
N SER A 621 -11.67 -19.09 3.40
CA SER A 621 -11.74 -18.93 4.86
C SER A 621 -11.03 -17.65 5.30
N GLY A 622 -10.36 -17.63 6.45
CA GLY A 622 -9.86 -16.43 7.13
C GLY A 622 -9.21 -15.38 6.21
N ILE A 623 -9.34 -14.12 6.62
CA ILE A 623 -8.76 -12.96 5.94
C ILE A 623 -8.01 -12.07 6.93
N ALA A 624 -6.86 -11.56 6.50
CA ALA A 624 -6.02 -10.61 7.20
C ALA A 624 -5.60 -9.48 6.25
N LEU A 625 -5.16 -8.36 6.81
CA LEU A 625 -4.75 -7.21 6.01
C LEU A 625 -3.49 -6.55 6.58
N ALA A 626 -2.69 -5.97 5.68
CA ALA A 626 -1.41 -5.36 5.99
C ALA A 626 -1.27 -3.99 5.33
N HIS A 627 -1.11 -2.95 6.14
CA HIS A 627 -0.68 -1.63 5.66
C HIS A 627 0.84 -1.63 5.53
N LEU A 628 1.33 -1.84 4.31
CA LEU A 628 2.76 -1.84 4.00
C LEU A 628 3.15 -0.40 3.65
N HIS A 629 3.74 0.31 4.63
CA HIS A 629 4.15 1.72 4.49
C HIS A 629 5.51 1.90 3.82
#